data_AF-A0A151UBM1-F1
#
_entry.id   AF-A0A151UBM1-F1
#
_cell.length_a   1.000
_cell.length_b   1.000
_cell.length_c   1.000
_cell.angle_alpha   90.00
_cell.angle_beta   90.00
_cell.angle_gamma   90.00
#
_symmetry.space_group_name_H-M   'P 1'
#
loop_
_entity.id
_entity.type
_entity.pdbx_description
1 polymer ?
#
loop_
_entity_poly.entity_id
_entity_poly.type
_entity_poly.pdbx_seq_one_letter_code
_entity_poly.pdbx_strand_id
1 'polypeptide(L)' 'MHLIMWSVSKATFLLIWNGNKLEPFAPSRGLCQGDPLSLYLFVLCMECLALRTQVLQEEHV' A
#
# COMPACT_ATOMS: atom_id res chain seq x y z
N MET A 1 -12.02 -8.25 -6.33
CA MET A 1 -10.61 -7.81 -6.42
C MET A 1 -10.39 -6.67 -7.43
N HIS A 2 -11.02 -6.68 -8.61
CA HIS A 2 -10.79 -5.67 -9.66
C HIS A 2 -11.00 -4.21 -9.21
N LEU A 3 -12.04 -3.93 -8.41
CA LEU A 3 -12.32 -2.59 -7.89
C LEU A 3 -11.28 -2.10 -6.88
N ILE A 4 -10.75 -3.00 -6.04
CA ILE A 4 -9.70 -2.69 -5.06
C ILE A 4 -8.42 -2.32 -5.80
N MET A 5 -8.03 -3.13 -6.80
CA MET A 5 -6.81 -2.87 -7.58
C MET A 5 -6.94 -1.60 -8.44
N TRP A 6 -8.14 -1.31 -8.95
CA TRP A 6 -8.44 -0.06 -9.66
C TRP A 6 -8.31 1.15 -8.72
N SER A 7 -8.84 1.06 -7.51
CA SER A 7 -8.78 2.12 -6.49
C SER A 7 -7.34 2.38 -6.04
N VAL A 8 -6.54 1.33 -5.84
CA VAL A 8 -5.12 1.45 -5.49
C VAL A 8 -4.30 2.02 -6.65
N SER A 9 -4.57 1.60 -7.89
CA SER A 9 -3.82 2.06 -9.07
C SER A 9 -4.18 3.47 -9.55
N LYS A 10 -5.35 3.99 -9.16
CA LYS A 10 -5.86 5.32 -9.55
C LYS A 10 -5.94 6.31 -8.38
N ALA A 11 -5.37 5.96 -7.23
CA ALA A 11 -5.28 6.87 -6.09
C ALA A 11 -4.52 8.15 -6.48
N THR A 12 -5.02 9.30 -6.07
CA THR A 12 -4.38 10.61 -6.28
C THR A 12 -4.24 11.29 -4.93
N PHE A 13 -3.04 11.78 -4.61
CA PHE A 13 -2.76 12.48 -3.36
C PHE A 13 -2.69 13.99 -3.56
N LEU A 14 -3.27 14.70 -2.61
CA LEU A 14 -3.16 16.15 -2.46
C LEU A 14 -2.31 16.43 -1.22
N LEU A 15 -1.11 16.98 -1.43
CA LEU A 15 -0.23 17.36 -0.33
C LEU A 15 -0.39 18.85 -0.03
N ILE A 16 -0.65 19.18 1.23
CA ILE A 16 -0.58 20.57 1.72
C ILE A 16 0.81 20.75 2.31
N TRP A 17 1.64 21.60 1.70
CA TRP A 17 2.97 21.92 2.17
C TRP A 17 3.06 23.39 2.53
N ASN A 18 3.45 23.70 3.77
CA ASN A 18 3.54 25.08 4.28
C ASN A 18 2.27 25.92 4.02
N GLY A 19 1.09 25.30 4.13
CA GLY A 19 -0.21 25.95 3.88
C GLY A 19 -0.62 26.09 2.41
N ASN A 20 0.26 25.74 1.45
CA ASN A 20 -0.05 25.73 0.03
C ASN A 20 -0.40 24.31 -0.43
N LYS A 21 -1.48 24.18 -1.22
CA LYS A 21 -1.85 22.93 -1.87
C LYS A 21 -0.91 22.70 -3.05
N LEU A 22 -0.14 21.61 -3.03
CA LEU A 22 0.59 21.15 -4.21
C LEU A 22 -0.38 20.55 -5.23
N GLU A 23 0.08 20.48 -6.47
CA GLU A 23 -0.68 19.80 -7.51
C GLU A 23 -0.91 18.34 -7.13
N PRO A 24 -2.11 17.80 -7.44
CA PRO A 24 -2.40 16.39 -7.19
C PRO A 24 -1.39 15.51 -7.94
N PHE A 25 -0.83 14.53 -7.25
CA PHE A 25 0.08 13.57 -7.88
C PHE A 25 -0.37 12.13 -7.59
N ALA A 26 -0.12 11.24 -8.55
CA ALA A 26 -0.30 9.82 -8.34
C ALA A 26 0.91 9.28 -7.58
N PRO A 27 0.72 8.60 -6.43
CA PRO A 27 1.82 7.94 -5.75
C PRO A 27 2.41 6.84 -6.63
N SER A 28 3.73 6.81 -6.72
CA SER A 28 4.43 5.68 -7.32
C SER A 28 4.62 4.52 -6.33
N ARG A 29 4.59 4.84 -5.02
CA ARG A 29 4.81 3.90 -3.91
C ARG A 29 4.03 4.34 -2.68
N GLY A 30 3.79 3.39 -1.78
CA GLY A 30 3.12 3.63 -0.51
C GLY A 30 1.62 3.32 -0.57
N LEU A 31 1.05 3.14 0.62
CA LEU A 31 -0.37 2.92 0.85
C LEU A 31 -0.99 4.22 1.40
N CYS A 32 -2.26 4.48 1.07
CA CYS A 32 -3.00 5.65 1.54
C CYS A 32 -3.15 5.65 3.06
N GLN A 33 -2.20 6.21 3.79
CA GLN A 33 -2.26 6.25 5.24
C GLN A 33 -3.50 7.03 5.71
N GLY A 34 -4.41 6.34 6.41
CA GLY A 34 -5.63 6.94 6.96
C GLY A 34 -6.94 6.48 6.32
N ASP A 35 -6.92 5.69 5.24
CA ASP A 35 -8.10 4.96 4.80
C ASP A 35 -8.16 3.56 5.47
N PRO A 36 -9.35 3.04 5.80
CA PRO A 36 -9.46 1.70 6.37
C PRO A 36 -9.00 0.61 5.40
N LEU A 37 -9.08 0.86 4.08
CA LEU A 37 -8.71 -0.11 3.05
C LEU A 37 -7.20 -0.38 2.99
N SER A 38 -6.36 0.64 3.16
CA SER A 38 -4.91 0.50 3.21
C SER A 38 -4.44 -0.31 4.40
N LEU A 39 -5.12 -0.21 5.54
CA LEU A 39 -4.78 -0.97 6.73
C LEU A 39 -4.98 -2.48 6.48
N TYR A 40 -6.09 -2.86 5.86
CA TYR A 40 -6.33 -4.26 5.47
C TYR A 40 -5.32 -4.76 4.44
N LEU A 41 -4.99 -3.93 3.43
CA LEU A 41 -3.98 -4.27 2.43
C LEU A 41 -2.59 -4.42 3.05
N PHE A 42 -2.23 -3.56 4.00
CA PHE A 42 -0.97 -3.64 4.73
C PHE A 42 -0.86 -4.97 5.51
N VAL A 43 -1.90 -5.33 6.28
CA VAL A 43 -1.93 -6.59 7.03
C VAL A 43 -1.81 -7.78 6.10
N LEU A 44 -2.57 -7.81 5.01
CA LEU A 44 -2.53 -8.88 4.02
C LEU A 44 -1.14 -9.03 3.36
N CYS A 45 -0.51 -7.90 3.01
CA CYS A 45 0.86 -7.91 2.49
C CYS A 45 1.86 -8.45 3.52
N MET A 46 1.71 -8.09 4.80
CA MET A 46 2.59 -8.57 5.88
C MET A 46 2.43 -10.07 6.15
N GLU A 47 1.19 -10.59 6.15
CA GLU A 47 0.94 -12.03 6.26
C GLU A 47 1.56 -12.80 5.09
N CYS A 48 1.35 -12.32 3.86
CA CYS A 48 1.94 -12.92 2.67
C CYS A 48 3.48 -12.91 2.72
N LEU A 49 4.07 -11.81 3.20
CA LEU A 49 5.51 -11.70 3.40
C LEU A 49 6.00 -12.68 4.47
N ALA A 50 5.34 -12.75 5.62
CA ALA A 50 5.68 -13.65 6.72
C ALA A 50 5.67 -15.13 6.28
N LEU A 51 4.61 -15.55 5.58
CA LEU A 51 4.51 -16.90 5.01
C LEU A 51 5.66 -17.18 4.03
N ARG A 52 5.96 -16.24 3.13
CA ARG A 52 7.06 -16.41 2.17
C ARG A 52 8.42 -16.45 2.84
N THR A 53 8.63 -15.68 3.90
CA THR A 53 9.87 -15.73 4.68
C THR A 53 10.01 -17.03 5.46
N GLN A 54 8.92 -17.62 5.95
CA GLN A 54 8.92 -18.92 6.63
C GLN A 54 9.33 -20.05 5.66
N VAL A 55 8.77 -20.06 4.43
CA VAL A 55 9.13 -21.06 3.41
C VAL A 55 10.62 -20.99 3.03
N LEU A 56 11.20 -19.78 3.00
CA LEU A 56 12.64 -19.62 2.74
C LEU A 56 13.53 -20.14 3.88
N GLN A 57 13.02 -20.29 5.10
CA GLN A 57 13.76 -20.91 6.20
C GLN A 57 13.73 -22.44 6.14
N GLU A 58 12.71 -23.05 5.51
CA GLU A 58 12.59 -24.50 5.34
C GLU A 58 13.42 -25.03 4.17
N GLU A 59 13.59 -24.25 3.10
CA GLU A 59 14.43 -24.62 1.93
C GLU A 59 15.95 -24.60 2.22
N HIS A 60 16.36 -24.19 3.41
CA HIS A 60 17.76 -24.12 3.85
C HIS A 60 18.12 -25.15 4.95
N VAL A 61 17.28 -26.19 5.12
CA VAL A 61 17.51 -27.38 5.98
C VAL A 61 17.71 -28.63 5.11
#